data_AF-A0A2I0NCD1-F1
#
_entry.id   AF-A0A2I0NCD1-F1
#
_cell.length_a   1.000
_cell.length_b   1.000
_cell.length_c   1.000
_cell.angle_alpha   90.00
_cell.angle_beta   90.00
_cell.angle_gamma   90.00
#
_symmetry.space_group_name_H-M   'P 1'
#
loop_
_entity.id
_entity.type
_entity.pdbx_description
1 polymer ?
#
loop_
_entity_poly.entity_id
_entity_poly.type
_entity_poly.pdbx_seq_one_letter_code
_entity_poly.pdbx_strand_id
1 'polypeptide(L)'
;AHNAADFDKYVKVMLEISGGADGIKQFEKDAKMRQNMRTQFFEDYLAAILVLYDFKAQGELDKDELKNFIQVFTNNSETKLYLTKKIAPTVQEPTEAELRAFYEQRKEQIKKPYDQVRNYLKYQLFNEKGNEKVFRYIKKMSDERNIELNEEYFKDVKKETTEVEGDKQEKKEEPVK
;
A
#
# COMPACT_ATOMS: atom_id res chain seq x y z
N ALA A 1 -23.11 20.23 3.52
CA ALA A 1 -23.92 19.52 4.52
C ALA A 1 -23.70 18.03 4.31
N HIS A 2 -23.28 17.30 5.34
CA HIS A 2 -23.14 15.84 5.28
C HIS A 2 -24.54 15.22 5.38
N ASN A 3 -24.87 14.29 4.48
CA ASN A 3 -26.16 13.60 4.47
C ASN A 3 -25.97 12.07 4.56
N ALA A 4 -27.08 11.33 4.59
CA ALA A 4 -27.07 9.88 4.66
C ALA A 4 -26.30 9.21 3.50
N ALA A 5 -26.30 9.82 2.30
CA ALA A 5 -25.55 9.31 1.16
C ALA A 5 -24.04 9.53 1.30
N ASP A 6 -23.61 10.61 1.97
CA ASP A 6 -22.19 10.84 2.26
C ASP A 6 -21.66 9.84 3.28
N PHE A 7 -22.49 9.50 4.29
CA PHE A 7 -22.16 8.45 5.24
C PHE A 7 -22.07 7.07 4.56
N ASP A 8 -23.01 6.75 3.67
CA ASP A 8 -22.97 5.49 2.91
C ASP A 8 -21.72 5.38 2.03
N LYS A 9 -21.26 6.49 1.43
CA LYS A 9 -19.99 6.52 0.69
C LYS A 9 -18.80 6.24 1.61
N TYR A 10 -18.75 6.88 2.78
CA TYR A 10 -17.70 6.63 3.78
C TYR A 10 -17.63 5.15 4.17
N VAL A 11 -18.78 4.55 4.50
CA VAL A 11 -18.84 3.11 4.86
C VAL A 11 -18.33 2.23 3.72
N LYS A 12 -18.74 2.49 2.48
CA LYS A 12 -18.26 1.72 1.31
C LYS A 12 -16.76 1.86 1.10
N VAL A 13 -16.19 3.05 1.25
CA VAL A 13 -14.74 3.27 1.15
C VAL A 13 -13.98 2.52 2.25
N MET A 14 -14.46 2.57 3.49
CA MET A 14 -13.86 1.83 4.62
C MET A 14 -13.88 0.31 4.38
N LEU A 15 -14.97 -0.20 3.82
CA LEU A 15 -15.09 -1.62 3.44
C LEU A 15 -14.21 -1.99 2.25
N GLU A 16 -14.07 -1.12 1.25
CA GLU A 16 -13.18 -1.34 0.12
C GLU A 16 -11.72 -1.42 0.57
N ILE A 17 -11.31 -0.55 1.49
CA ILE A 17 -9.96 -0.51 2.04
C ILE A 17 -9.66 -1.77 2.87
N SER A 18 -10.62 -2.23 3.67
CA SER A 18 -10.43 -3.36 4.60
C SER A 18 -10.65 -4.74 3.97
N GLY A 19 -11.58 -4.86 3.02
CA GLY A 19 -12.05 -6.14 2.48
C GLY A 19 -12.16 -6.19 0.96
N GLY A 20 -11.71 -5.16 0.25
CA GLY A 20 -11.76 -5.09 -1.21
C GLY A 20 -13.19 -5.11 -1.78
N ALA A 21 -13.30 -5.43 -3.07
CA ALA A 21 -14.58 -5.44 -3.78
C ALA A 21 -15.60 -6.45 -3.22
N ASP A 22 -15.13 -7.53 -2.58
CA ASP A 22 -16.01 -8.53 -2.00
C ASP A 22 -16.63 -8.06 -0.68
N GLY A 23 -15.93 -7.23 0.10
CA GLY A 23 -16.48 -6.53 1.26
C GLY A 23 -17.68 -5.64 0.91
N ILE A 24 -17.60 -4.89 -0.20
CA ILE A 24 -18.72 -4.08 -0.71
C ILE A 24 -19.88 -4.98 -1.13
N LYS A 25 -19.61 -6.05 -1.90
CA LYS A 25 -20.68 -6.95 -2.37
C LYS A 25 -21.44 -7.60 -1.21
N GLN A 26 -20.74 -7.96 -0.13
CA GLN A 26 -21.37 -8.56 1.04
C GLN A 26 -22.23 -7.53 1.80
N PHE A 27 -21.71 -6.30 1.96
CA PHE A 27 -22.47 -5.18 2.49
C PHE A 27 -23.74 -4.89 1.68
N GLU A 28 -23.69 -4.89 0.35
CA GLU A 28 -24.87 -4.61 -0.47
C GLU A 28 -25.93 -5.72 -0.43
N LYS A 29 -25.54 -6.96 -0.10
CA LYS A 29 -26.45 -8.11 -0.07
C LYS A 29 -27.17 -8.33 1.26
N ASP A 30 -26.55 -8.00 2.39
CA ASP A 30 -27.09 -8.31 3.72
C ASP A 30 -27.57 -7.05 4.47
N ALA A 31 -28.88 -6.94 4.69
CA ALA A 31 -29.49 -5.82 5.40
C ALA A 31 -29.03 -5.68 6.86
N LYS A 32 -28.83 -6.81 7.55
CA LYS A 32 -28.36 -6.84 8.94
C LYS A 32 -26.89 -6.43 9.01
N MET A 33 -26.07 -6.92 8.08
CA MET A 33 -24.69 -6.47 7.95
C MET A 33 -24.59 -4.97 7.68
N ARG A 34 -25.43 -4.42 6.77
CA ARG A 34 -25.47 -2.96 6.54
C ARG A 34 -25.78 -2.18 7.80
N GLN A 35 -26.81 -2.60 8.53
CA GLN A 35 -27.20 -1.93 9.76
C GLN A 35 -26.07 -1.96 10.79
N ASN A 36 -25.45 -3.12 11.00
CA ASN A 36 -24.34 -3.26 11.95
C ASN A 36 -23.13 -2.41 11.57
N MET A 37 -22.72 -2.45 10.30
CA MET A 37 -21.59 -1.65 9.80
C MET A 37 -21.88 -0.15 9.89
N ARG A 38 -23.10 0.28 9.55
CA ARG A 38 -23.52 1.68 9.72
C ARG A 38 -23.47 2.09 11.19
N THR A 39 -23.97 1.28 12.12
CA THR A 39 -23.88 1.63 13.55
C THR A 39 -22.41 1.70 13.99
N GLN A 40 -21.58 0.74 13.60
CA GLN A 40 -20.17 0.68 13.96
C GLN A 40 -19.39 1.90 13.45
N PHE A 41 -19.61 2.32 12.21
CA PHE A 41 -18.87 3.42 11.61
C PHE A 41 -19.46 4.80 11.88
N PHE A 42 -20.67 4.90 12.45
CA PHE A 42 -21.34 6.18 12.62
C PHE A 42 -20.60 7.08 13.60
N GLU A 43 -20.16 6.55 14.74
CA GLU A 43 -19.43 7.32 15.75
C GLU A 43 -18.10 7.85 15.18
N ASP A 44 -17.35 6.99 14.49
CA ASP A 44 -16.10 7.38 13.81
C ASP A 44 -16.33 8.46 12.76
N TYR A 45 -17.38 8.32 11.95
CA TYR A 45 -17.72 9.29 10.91
C TYR A 45 -18.14 10.64 11.52
N LEU A 46 -18.97 10.62 12.57
CA LEU A 46 -19.40 11.82 13.27
C LEU A 46 -18.20 12.53 13.92
N ALA A 47 -17.33 11.78 14.61
CA ALA A 47 -16.12 12.32 15.22
C ALA A 47 -15.21 12.96 14.16
N ALA A 48 -14.97 12.28 13.05
CA ALA A 48 -14.15 12.79 11.95
C ALA A 48 -14.72 14.11 11.39
N ILE A 49 -16.04 14.19 11.20
CA ILE A 49 -16.70 15.41 10.72
C ILE A 49 -16.54 16.57 11.71
N LEU A 50 -16.80 16.32 13.00
CA LEU A 50 -16.73 17.36 14.02
C LEU A 50 -15.31 17.93 14.14
N VAL A 51 -14.31 17.05 14.17
CA VAL A 51 -12.91 17.44 14.17
C VAL A 51 -12.55 18.21 12.90
N LEU A 52 -13.00 17.76 11.72
CA LEU A 52 -12.76 18.47 10.46
C LEU A 52 -13.43 19.86 10.42
N TYR A 53 -14.58 20.05 11.05
CA TYR A 53 -15.22 21.36 11.14
C TYR A 53 -14.44 22.31 12.03
N ASP A 54 -14.02 21.86 13.22
CA ASP A 54 -13.19 22.65 14.12
C ASP A 54 -11.86 23.02 13.47
N PHE A 55 -11.21 22.02 12.86
CA PHE A 55 -9.98 22.19 12.09
C PHE A 55 -10.12 23.23 10.96
N LYS A 56 -11.25 23.22 10.25
CA LYS A 56 -11.59 24.22 9.22
C LYS A 56 -11.81 25.61 9.80
N ALA A 57 -12.54 25.72 10.91
CA ALA A 57 -12.85 27.00 11.54
C ALA A 57 -11.58 27.71 12.03
N GLN A 58 -10.54 26.95 12.38
CA GLN A 58 -9.23 27.45 12.80
C GLN A 58 -8.33 27.88 11.62
N GLY A 59 -8.76 27.70 10.36
CA GLY A 59 -7.96 28.04 9.19
C GLY A 59 -6.75 27.11 8.96
N GLU A 60 -6.70 25.96 9.65
CA GLU A 60 -5.57 25.04 9.58
C GLU A 60 -5.41 24.40 8.18
N LEU A 61 -6.51 24.21 7.45
CA LEU A 61 -6.50 23.75 6.05
C LEU A 61 -5.80 24.71 5.10
N ASP A 62 -5.68 25.99 5.46
CA ASP A 62 -5.10 26.99 4.60
C ASP A 62 -3.59 27.10 4.68
N LYS A 63 -2.98 26.42 5.67
CA LYS A 63 -1.53 26.35 5.83
C LYS A 63 -0.90 25.61 4.64
N ASP A 64 0.13 26.21 4.06
CA ASP A 64 0.81 25.69 2.87
C ASP A 64 1.34 24.26 3.07
N GLU A 65 1.84 23.94 4.26
CA GLU A 65 2.32 22.60 4.61
C GLU A 65 1.22 21.53 4.46
N LEU A 66 0.02 21.82 4.97
CA LEU A 66 -1.09 20.89 4.87
C LEU A 66 -1.66 20.79 3.46
N LYS A 67 -1.72 21.91 2.72
CA LYS A 67 -2.07 21.90 1.30
C LYS A 67 -1.14 21.00 0.50
N ASN A 68 0.16 21.11 0.73
CA ASN A 68 1.17 20.26 0.10
C ASN A 68 1.00 18.78 0.49
N PHE A 69 0.79 18.51 1.78
CA PHE A 69 0.53 17.15 2.26
C PHE A 69 -0.71 16.53 1.59
N ILE A 70 -1.85 17.24 1.59
CA ILE A 70 -3.09 16.78 0.98
C ILE A 70 -2.91 16.53 -0.52
N GLN A 71 -2.20 17.43 -1.22
CA GLN A 71 -1.94 17.30 -2.65
C GLN A 71 -1.10 16.04 -2.94
N VAL A 72 0.00 15.84 -2.21
CA VAL A 72 0.87 14.67 -2.36
C VAL A 72 0.09 13.39 -2.04
N PHE A 73 -0.69 13.38 -0.96
CA PHE A 73 -1.49 12.24 -0.56
C PHE A 73 -2.55 11.89 -1.61
N THR A 74 -3.26 12.90 -2.12
CA THR A 74 -4.29 12.74 -3.16
C THR A 74 -3.67 12.20 -4.44
N ASN A 75 -2.60 12.82 -4.95
CA ASN A 75 -1.91 12.38 -6.17
C ASN A 75 -1.44 10.93 -6.07
N ASN A 76 -0.86 10.55 -4.93
CA ASN A 76 -0.39 9.19 -4.70
C ASN A 76 -1.56 8.19 -4.66
N SER A 77 -2.66 8.55 -4.01
CA SER A 77 -3.86 7.72 -3.91
C SER A 77 -4.54 7.53 -5.27
N GLU A 78 -4.68 8.60 -6.04
CA GLU A 78 -5.21 8.56 -7.41
C GLU A 78 -4.34 7.70 -8.33
N THR A 79 -3.02 7.84 -8.24
CA THR A 79 -2.06 7.04 -9.01
C THR A 79 -2.21 5.56 -8.68
N LYS A 80 -2.25 5.20 -7.38
CA LYS A 80 -2.48 3.81 -6.94
C LYS A 80 -3.80 3.27 -7.47
N LEU A 81 -4.89 4.02 -7.32
CA LEU A 81 -6.21 3.60 -7.79
C LEU A 81 -6.24 3.38 -9.31
N TYR A 82 -5.63 4.29 -10.08
CA TYR A 82 -5.52 4.18 -11.53
C TYR A 82 -4.74 2.93 -11.95
N LEU A 83 -3.57 2.71 -11.35
CA LEU A 83 -2.73 1.54 -11.62
C LEU A 83 -3.46 0.24 -11.26
N THR A 84 -4.13 0.17 -10.12
CA THR A 84 -4.93 -1.00 -9.72
C THR A 84 -6.00 -1.29 -10.77
N LYS A 85 -6.81 -0.29 -11.17
CA LYS A 85 -7.87 -0.49 -12.17
C LYS A 85 -7.34 -0.86 -13.56
N LYS A 86 -6.17 -0.35 -13.93
CA LYS A 86 -5.57 -0.58 -15.26
C LYS A 86 -4.80 -1.90 -15.35
N ILE A 87 -4.05 -2.24 -14.30
CA ILE A 87 -3.09 -3.35 -14.31
C ILE A 87 -3.68 -4.62 -13.70
N ALA A 88 -4.38 -4.54 -12.55
CA ALA A 88 -4.85 -5.73 -11.84
C ALA A 88 -5.71 -6.67 -12.72
N PRO A 89 -6.64 -6.18 -13.56
CA PRO A 89 -7.42 -7.05 -14.46
C PRO A 89 -6.57 -7.79 -15.51
N THR A 90 -5.35 -7.33 -15.75
CA THR A 90 -4.44 -7.95 -16.73
C THR A 90 -3.51 -8.98 -16.10
N VAL A 91 -3.43 -9.05 -14.76
CA VAL A 91 -2.54 -9.99 -14.07
C VAL A 91 -3.11 -11.38 -14.18
N GLN A 92 -2.35 -12.30 -14.77
CA GLN A 92 -2.75 -13.69 -14.85
C GLN A 92 -2.53 -14.38 -13.51
N GLU A 93 -3.53 -15.15 -13.09
CA GLU A 93 -3.44 -16.05 -11.94
C GLU A 93 -2.21 -16.96 -12.07
N PRO A 94 -1.41 -17.15 -11.00
CA PRO A 94 -0.29 -18.07 -11.03
C PRO A 94 -0.71 -19.51 -11.30
N THR A 95 0.01 -20.15 -12.21
CA THR A 95 -0.12 -21.58 -12.50
C THR A 95 0.51 -22.43 -11.39
N GLU A 96 0.11 -23.70 -11.29
CA GLU A 96 0.68 -24.63 -10.32
C GLU A 96 2.19 -24.84 -10.52
N ALA A 97 2.67 -24.80 -11.76
CA ALA A 97 4.10 -24.90 -12.08
C ALA A 97 4.87 -23.67 -11.57
N GLU A 98 4.34 -22.46 -11.77
CA GLU A 98 4.94 -21.23 -11.26
C GLU A 98 4.96 -21.22 -9.72
N LEU A 99 3.89 -21.69 -9.06
CA LEU A 99 3.82 -21.76 -7.60
C LEU A 99 4.84 -22.73 -7.01
N ARG A 100 5.05 -23.89 -7.64
CA ARG A 100 6.08 -24.85 -7.22
C ARG A 100 7.48 -24.29 -7.43
N ALA A 101 7.75 -23.63 -8.55
CA ALA A 101 9.03 -22.97 -8.78
C ALA A 101 9.30 -21.87 -7.75
N PHE A 102 8.28 -21.05 -7.44
CA PHE A 102 8.34 -19.99 -6.45
C PHE A 102 8.57 -20.53 -5.03
N TYR A 103 7.95 -21.66 -4.68
CA TYR A 103 8.20 -22.35 -3.41
C TYR A 103 9.64 -22.85 -3.31
N GLU A 104 10.16 -23.51 -4.34
CA GLU A 104 11.53 -24.06 -4.33
C GLU A 104 12.58 -22.95 -4.21
N GLN A 105 12.39 -21.80 -4.88
CA GLN A 105 13.27 -20.63 -4.76
C GLN A 105 13.33 -20.05 -3.34
N ARG A 106 12.27 -20.23 -2.55
CA ARG A 106 12.13 -19.66 -1.20
C ARG A 106 12.07 -20.72 -0.11
N LYS A 107 12.40 -21.97 -0.44
CA LYS A 107 12.22 -23.12 0.44
C LYS A 107 12.99 -23.02 1.75
N GLU A 108 14.17 -22.41 1.71
CA GLU A 108 14.98 -22.15 2.92
C GLU A 108 14.29 -21.18 3.89
N GLN A 109 13.49 -20.25 3.36
CA GLN A 109 12.73 -19.27 4.13
C GLN A 109 11.37 -19.84 4.57
N ILE A 110 10.75 -20.64 3.70
CA ILE A 110 9.42 -21.23 3.92
C ILE A 110 9.58 -22.60 4.62
N LYS A 111 9.59 -22.57 5.94
CA LYS A 111 9.74 -23.77 6.80
C LYS A 111 8.54 -24.72 6.80
N LYS A 112 7.51 -24.47 5.99
CA LYS A 112 6.26 -25.26 5.93
C LYS A 112 6.15 -26.00 4.60
N PRO A 113 5.51 -27.18 4.56
CA PRO A 113 5.25 -27.91 3.32
C PRO A 113 4.42 -27.09 2.34
N TYR A 114 4.68 -27.27 1.04
CA TYR A 114 4.01 -26.55 -0.06
C TYR A 114 2.48 -26.49 0.09
N ASP A 115 1.83 -27.61 0.37
CA ASP A 115 0.37 -27.68 0.47
C ASP A 115 -0.21 -26.79 1.59
N GLN A 116 0.55 -26.55 2.66
CA GLN A 116 0.13 -25.68 3.77
C GLN A 116 0.29 -24.19 3.46
N VAL A 117 1.13 -23.83 2.49
CA VAL A 117 1.44 -22.44 2.13
C VAL A 117 0.93 -22.06 0.75
N ARG A 118 0.37 -22.99 -0.01
CA ARG A 118 -0.04 -22.80 -1.42
C ARG A 118 -0.88 -21.54 -1.65
N ASN A 119 -1.91 -21.32 -0.84
CA ASN A 119 -2.77 -20.13 -0.99
C ASN A 119 -2.03 -18.82 -0.68
N TYR A 120 -1.11 -18.85 0.29
CA TYR A 120 -0.27 -17.71 0.62
C TYR A 120 0.71 -17.40 -0.52
N LEU A 121 1.36 -18.42 -1.09
CA LEU A 121 2.25 -18.28 -2.24
C LEU A 121 1.51 -17.78 -3.47
N LYS A 122 0.27 -18.24 -3.67
CA LYS A 122 -0.61 -17.76 -4.73
C LYS A 122 -0.84 -16.26 -4.63
N TYR A 123 -1.17 -15.78 -3.44
CA TYR A 123 -1.34 -14.35 -3.20
C TYR A 123 -0.04 -13.56 -3.42
N GLN A 124 1.09 -14.04 -2.89
CA GLN A 124 2.38 -13.37 -3.05
C GLN A 124 2.80 -13.28 -4.52
N LEU A 125 2.75 -14.38 -5.24
CA LEU A 125 3.18 -14.43 -6.63
C LEU A 125 2.24 -13.64 -7.55
N PHE A 126 0.93 -13.64 -7.27
CA PHE A 126 0.00 -12.76 -7.98
C PHE A 126 0.37 -11.28 -7.80
N ASN A 127 0.68 -10.86 -6.57
CA ASN A 127 1.11 -9.48 -6.29
C ASN A 127 2.46 -9.14 -6.93
N GLU A 128 3.40 -10.08 -6.94
CA GLU A 128 4.72 -9.90 -7.58
C GLU A 128 4.56 -9.67 -9.10
N LYS A 129 3.75 -10.50 -9.77
CA LYS A 129 3.39 -10.32 -11.19
C LYS A 129 2.68 -8.98 -11.43
N GLY A 130 1.82 -8.56 -10.51
CA GLY A 130 1.18 -7.24 -10.55
C GLY A 130 2.17 -6.09 -10.48
N ASN A 131 3.09 -6.13 -9.51
CA ASN A 131 4.13 -5.12 -9.32
C ASN A 131 5.07 -5.03 -10.52
N GLU A 132 5.45 -6.16 -11.11
CA GLU A 132 6.27 -6.19 -12.32
C GLU A 132 5.58 -5.48 -13.49
N LYS A 133 4.28 -5.74 -13.69
CA LYS A 133 3.50 -5.04 -14.73
C LYS A 133 3.37 -3.55 -14.47
N VAL A 134 3.18 -3.15 -13.21
CA VAL A 134 3.18 -1.73 -12.82
C VAL A 134 4.53 -1.10 -13.16
N PHE A 135 5.64 -1.73 -12.80
CA PHE A 135 6.98 -1.22 -13.09
C PHE A 135 7.20 -1.05 -14.61
N ARG A 136 6.85 -2.07 -15.41
CA ARG A 136 6.93 -1.98 -16.88
C ARG A 136 6.08 -0.85 -17.44
N TYR A 137 4.88 -0.64 -16.90
CA TYR A 137 4.00 0.45 -17.30
C TYR A 137 4.60 1.82 -16.98
N ILE A 138 5.12 2.01 -15.76
CA ILE A 138 5.77 3.26 -15.34
C ILE A 138 7.00 3.52 -16.21
N LYS A 139 7.84 2.51 -16.45
CA LYS A 139 9.02 2.63 -17.32
C LYS A 139 8.63 3.09 -18.72
N LYS A 140 7.65 2.43 -19.35
CA LYS A 140 7.12 2.83 -20.66
C LYS A 140 6.67 4.30 -20.67
N MET A 141 5.94 4.72 -19.64
CA MET A 141 5.47 6.11 -19.52
C MET A 141 6.62 7.10 -19.35
N SER A 142 7.68 6.73 -18.61
CA SER A 142 8.89 7.54 -18.45
C SER A 142 9.61 7.72 -19.78
N ASP A 143 9.81 6.61 -20.50
CA ASP A 143 10.50 6.58 -21.79
C ASP A 143 9.72 7.38 -22.85
N GLU A 144 8.39 7.22 -22.94
CA GLU A 144 7.53 7.94 -23.89
C GLU A 144 7.45 9.45 -23.63
N ARG A 145 7.69 9.87 -22.39
CA ARG A 145 7.58 11.28 -21.96
C ARG A 145 8.93 11.96 -21.77
N ASN A 146 10.03 11.26 -22.03
CA ASN A 146 11.39 11.74 -21.78
C ASN A 146 11.57 12.32 -20.36
N ILE A 147 10.97 11.65 -19.36
CA ILE A 147 11.15 12.04 -17.96
C ILE A 147 12.52 11.52 -17.52
N GLU A 148 13.47 12.44 -17.32
CA GLU A 148 14.78 12.14 -16.76
C GLU A 148 14.73 12.22 -15.23
N LEU A 149 15.30 11.21 -14.57
CA LEU A 149 15.51 11.25 -13.13
C LEU A 149 16.67 12.20 -12.84
N ASN A 150 16.45 13.19 -11.99
CA ASN A 150 17.53 14.03 -11.50
C ASN A 150 18.45 13.21 -10.58
N GLU A 151 19.52 12.65 -11.15
CA GLU A 151 20.50 11.85 -10.41
C GLU A 151 21.19 12.63 -9.29
N GLU A 152 21.25 13.96 -9.39
CA GLU A 152 21.85 14.81 -8.36
C GLU A 152 21.10 14.76 -7.04
N TYR A 153 19.77 14.64 -7.10
CA TYR A 153 18.92 14.48 -5.92
C TYR A 153 19.28 13.24 -5.09
N PHE A 154 19.89 12.22 -5.70
CA PHE A 154 20.24 10.96 -5.05
C PHE A 154 21.72 10.85 -4.65
N LYS A 155 22.55 11.87 -4.92
CA LYS A 155 23.99 11.81 -4.63
C LYS A 155 24.30 11.80 -3.13
N ASP A 156 23.49 12.47 -2.32
CA ASP A 156 23.73 12.56 -0.86
C ASP A 156 23.29 11.30 -0.09
N VAL A 157 22.30 10.55 -0.61
CA VAL A 157 21.84 9.29 0.00
C VAL A 157 22.90 8.19 -0.05
N LYS A 158 23.80 8.22 -1.05
CA LYS A 158 24.87 7.21 -1.19
C LYS A 158 25.99 7.34 -0.16
N LYS A 159 26.18 8.51 0.47
CA LYS A 159 27.27 8.71 1.44
C LYS A 159 26.98 8.02 2.77
N GLU A 160 25.75 8.06 3.27
CA GLU A 160 25.40 7.49 4.58
C GLU A 160 25.45 5.96 4.61
N THR A 161 25.16 5.27 3.51
CA THR A 161 25.24 3.79 3.45
C THR A 161 26.66 3.22 3.43
N THR A 162 27.69 4.04 3.18
CA THR A 162 29.08 3.54 3.05
C THR A 162 29.88 3.65 4.36
N GLU A 163 29.37 4.35 5.38
CA GLU A 163 30.11 4.59 6.64
C GLU A 163 29.77 3.58 7.76
N VAL A 164 28.85 2.62 7.55
CA VAL A 164 28.44 1.66 8.60
C VAL A 164 29.19 0.31 8.56
N GLU A 165 29.98 0.02 7.51
CA GLU A 165 30.76 -1.24 7.43
C GLU A 165 32.24 -1.12 7.85
N GLY A 166 32.66 0.04 8.37
CA GLY A 166 34.07 0.38 8.58
C GLY A 166 34.64 0.25 10.01
N ASP A 167 33.88 -0.18 11.03
CA ASP A 167 34.36 -0.07 12.43
C ASP A 167 34.11 -1.32 13.29
N LYS A 168 34.62 -2.46 12.82
CA LYS A 168 34.95 -3.62 13.68
C LYS A 168 36.37 -4.08 13.42
N GLN A 169 37.35 -3.32 13.90
CA GLN A 169 38.70 -3.84 14.12
C GLN A 169 38.84 -4.41 15.53
N GLU A 170 39.27 -5.66 15.54
CA GLU A 170 39.62 -6.54 16.66
C GLU A 170 40.51 -5.84 17.71
N LYS A 171 40.08 -5.84 18.98
CA LYS A 171 41.02 -5.84 20.10
C LYS A 171 41.29 -7.28 20.50
N LYS A 172 42.47 -7.77 20.14
CA LYS A 172 43.07 -8.98 20.71
C LYS A 172 43.40 -8.68 22.17
N GLU A 173 42.84 -9.47 23.08
CA GLU A 173 43.26 -9.55 24.47
C GLU A 173 44.62 -10.27 24.54
N GLU A 174 45.63 -9.62 25.11
CA GLU A 174 46.84 -10.30 25.59
C GLU A 174 46.61 -10.79 27.03
N PRO A 175 47.08 -12.00 27.39
CA PRO A 175 46.91 -12.53 28.74
C PRO A 175 47.97 -11.94 29.67
N VAL A 176 47.53 -11.34 30.77
CA VAL A 176 48.42 -10.90 31.86
C VAL A 176 48.86 -12.13 32.65
N LYS A 177 50.18 -12.26 32.84
CA LYS A 177 50.86 -13.25 33.68
C LYS A 177 50.63 -13.03 35.16
#